data_AF-A0A958LJJ4-F1
#
_entry.id   AF-A0A958LJJ4-F1
#
_cell.length_a   1.000
_cell.length_b   1.000
_cell.length_c   1.000
_cell.angle_alpha   90.00
_cell.angle_beta   90.00
_cell.angle_gamma   90.00
#
_symmetry.space_group_name_H-M   'P 1'
#
loop_
_entity.id
_entity.type
_entity.pdbx_description
1 polymer ?
#
loop_
_entity_poly.entity_id
_entity_poly.type
_entity_poly.pdbx_seq_one_letter_code
_entity_poly.pdbx_strand_id
1 'polypeptide(L)'
;MPKKDTGYQHFYPGFRFFCSHNRGFTLSREGNTVSLSVGDISLKGFHLTWSFEKKAIEVITDRLSLYPLLVMPCSDSGLWFSNTSEYFPFIEPNFKLSPLAVNHFFMQCYLMPDHFFLKGVSRISGHWSHEFGKTFEVGSCRWQASDFPQISGDSSDPERGVELFAETLARVMDSGCPERFFFSGGLDSRSIVLAAERRS
;
A
#
# COMPACT_ATOMS: atom_id res chain seq x y z
N MET A 1 4.92 -31.27 -1.87
CA MET A 1 4.23 -30.05 -1.38
C MET A 1 5.31 -29.11 -0.87
N PRO A 2 5.52 -27.92 -1.49
CA PRO A 2 6.51 -26.98 -0.97
C PRO A 2 6.01 -26.46 0.38
N LYS A 3 6.89 -26.46 1.39
CA LYS A 3 6.64 -25.79 2.68
C LYS A 3 6.42 -24.31 2.37
N LYS A 4 5.17 -23.85 2.38
CA LYS A 4 4.84 -22.42 2.28
C LYS A 4 5.50 -21.74 3.48
N ASP A 5 6.32 -20.72 3.21
CA ASP A 5 6.70 -19.73 4.22
C ASP A 5 5.41 -19.30 4.93
N THR A 6 5.31 -19.64 6.21
CA THR A 6 4.15 -19.36 7.04
C THR A 6 4.19 -17.87 7.35
N GLY A 7 3.55 -17.05 6.51
CA GLY A 7 3.41 -15.63 6.80
C GLY A 7 2.76 -15.40 8.17
N TYR A 8 3.00 -14.24 8.76
CA TYR A 8 2.58 -13.96 10.13
C TYR A 8 1.08 -13.74 10.21
N GLN A 9 0.44 -14.48 11.12
CA GLN A 9 -0.96 -14.30 11.50
C GLN A 9 -1.04 -13.71 12.90
N HIS A 10 -1.67 -12.54 13.01
CA HIS A 10 -1.96 -11.91 14.30
C HIS A 10 -3.47 -11.79 14.47
N PHE A 11 -3.93 -12.21 15.65
CA PHE A 11 -5.35 -12.20 16.02
C PHE A 11 -5.54 -11.27 17.21
N TYR A 12 -6.37 -10.26 17.02
CA TYR A 12 -6.84 -9.39 18.09
C TYR A 12 -8.37 -9.35 18.08
N PRO A 13 -9.02 -9.13 19.23
CA PRO A 13 -10.45 -8.90 19.25
C PRO A 13 -10.80 -7.72 18.33
N GLY A 14 -11.60 -7.97 17.29
CA GLY A 14 -12.02 -6.98 16.29
C GLY A 14 -11.24 -7.00 14.97
N PHE A 15 -9.96 -7.40 14.95
CA PHE A 15 -9.22 -7.46 13.68
C PHE A 15 -8.19 -8.60 13.63
N ARG A 16 -7.95 -9.06 12.41
CA ARG A 16 -6.99 -10.12 12.08
C ARG A 16 -6.09 -9.59 10.98
N PHE A 17 -4.81 -9.88 11.11
CA PHE A 17 -3.81 -9.39 10.16
C PHE A 17 -2.96 -10.54 9.66
N PHE A 18 -2.75 -10.54 8.35
CA PHE A 18 -1.84 -11.43 7.66
C PHE A 18 -0.77 -10.61 6.91
N CYS A 19 0.50 -11.00 7.02
CA CYS A 19 1.54 -10.48 6.13
C CYS A 19 2.34 -11.61 5.50
N SER A 20 2.50 -11.55 4.18
CA SER A 20 3.31 -12.49 3.42
C SER A 20 4.82 -12.22 3.50
N HIS A 21 5.24 -11.07 4.06
CA HIS A 21 6.64 -10.65 4.08
C HIS A 21 7.12 -10.30 5.49
N ASN A 22 8.29 -10.82 5.86
CA ASN A 22 8.86 -10.62 7.20
C ASN A 22 9.81 -9.41 7.28
N ARG A 23 10.21 -8.83 6.14
CA ARG A 23 11.18 -7.72 6.12
C ARG A 23 10.52 -6.44 6.62
N GLY A 24 11.14 -5.84 7.63
CA GLY A 24 10.68 -4.61 8.26
C GLY A 24 9.31 -4.71 8.93
N PHE A 25 8.88 -5.93 9.28
CA PHE A 25 7.73 -6.14 10.13
C PHE A 25 8.07 -5.76 11.57
N THR A 26 7.30 -4.84 12.15
CA THR A 26 7.42 -4.45 13.55
C THR A 26 6.04 -4.48 14.18
N LEU A 27 5.90 -5.18 15.30
CA LEU A 27 4.70 -5.21 16.12
C LEU A 27 5.04 -4.67 17.51
N SER A 28 4.33 -3.63 17.93
CA SER A 28 4.48 -3.06 19.26
C SER A 28 3.12 -2.95 19.96
N ARG A 29 3.15 -2.96 21.29
CA ARG A 29 1.98 -2.72 22.13
C ARG A 29 2.35 -1.69 23.19
N GLU A 30 1.60 -0.60 23.23
CA GLU A 30 1.78 0.49 24.20
C GLU A 30 0.43 0.79 24.83
N GLY A 31 0.28 0.39 26.11
CA GLY A 31 -0.98 0.54 26.84
C GLY A 31 -2.17 -0.11 26.13
N ASN A 32 -3.13 0.73 25.73
CA ASN A 32 -4.37 0.37 25.04
C ASN A 32 -4.26 0.39 23.51
N THR A 33 -3.04 0.40 22.98
CA THR A 33 -2.78 0.46 21.54
C THR A 33 -1.88 -0.68 21.09
N VAL A 34 -2.20 -1.26 19.94
CA VAL A 34 -1.33 -2.17 19.20
C VAL A 34 -0.99 -1.52 17.88
N SER A 35 0.29 -1.45 17.55
CA SER A 35 0.76 -0.89 16.29
C SER A 35 1.54 -1.94 15.51
N LEU A 36 1.25 -2.01 14.22
CA LEU A 36 1.85 -2.92 13.26
C LEU A 36 2.40 -2.09 12.12
N SER A 37 3.70 -2.19 11.87
CA SER A 37 4.37 -1.54 10.76
C SER A 37 4.94 -2.60 9.84
N VAL A 38 4.69 -2.44 8.55
CA VAL A 38 5.41 -3.17 7.50
C VAL A 38 5.97 -2.13 6.56
N GLY A 39 7.27 -2.13 6.37
CA GLY A 39 7.88 -1.28 5.38
C GLY A 39 9.33 -1.62 5.17
N ASP A 40 9.91 -1.06 4.12
CA ASP A 40 11.33 -1.20 3.87
C ASP A 40 12.01 0.17 3.77
N ILE A 41 13.33 0.11 3.59
CA ILE A 41 14.21 1.24 3.33
C ILE A 41 13.74 2.13 2.16
N SER A 42 12.91 1.62 1.24
CA SER A 42 12.41 2.35 0.08
C SER A 42 11.16 3.19 0.35
N LEU A 43 10.82 3.43 1.64
CA LEU A 43 9.66 4.21 2.09
C LEU A 43 8.30 3.63 1.69
N LYS A 44 8.29 2.40 1.18
CA LYS A 44 7.07 1.65 0.85
C LYS A 44 6.62 0.92 2.10
N GLY A 45 5.31 0.91 2.34
CA GLY A 45 4.78 0.21 3.49
C GLY A 45 3.45 0.73 3.97
N PHE A 46 3.07 0.22 5.13
CA PHE A 46 1.91 0.67 5.86
C PHE A 46 2.13 0.55 7.36
N HIS A 47 1.38 1.37 8.08
CA HIS A 47 1.29 1.37 9.52
C HIS A 47 -0.19 1.21 9.89
N LEU A 48 -0.48 0.28 10.79
CA LEU A 48 -1.81 -0.04 11.29
C LEU A 48 -1.78 0.10 12.79
N THR A 49 -2.71 0.89 13.33
CA THR A 49 -2.84 1.16 14.76
C THR A 49 -4.23 0.76 15.21
N TRP A 50 -4.31 -0.18 16.13
CA TRP A 50 -5.54 -0.56 16.80
C TRP A 50 -5.60 0.04 18.20
N SER A 51 -6.66 0.79 18.48
CA SER A 51 -6.98 1.30 19.81
C SER A 51 -8.08 0.45 20.45
N PHE A 52 -7.77 -0.23 21.55
CA PHE A 52 -8.76 -0.99 22.33
C PHE A 52 -9.82 -0.11 22.97
N GLU A 53 -9.42 1.10 23.41
CA GLU A 53 -10.31 2.05 24.06
C GLU A 53 -11.35 2.61 23.09
N LYS A 54 -10.89 3.08 21.92
CA LYS A 54 -11.77 3.60 20.87
C LYS A 54 -12.47 2.50 20.09
N LYS A 55 -12.03 1.24 20.22
CA LYS A 55 -12.40 0.12 19.33
C LYS A 55 -12.28 0.55 17.87
N ALA A 56 -11.14 1.15 17.53
CA ALA A 56 -10.92 1.75 16.23
C ALA A 56 -9.55 1.33 15.68
N ILE A 57 -9.52 1.17 14.36
CA ILE A 57 -8.31 0.92 13.59
C ILE A 57 -8.01 2.14 12.73
N GLU A 58 -6.75 2.55 12.70
CA GLU A 58 -6.21 3.58 11.83
C GLU A 58 -5.12 2.95 10.99
N VAL A 59 -5.08 3.30 9.71
CA VAL A 59 -4.17 2.75 8.72
C VAL A 59 -3.60 3.89 7.91
N ILE A 60 -2.29 3.90 7.79
CA ILE A 60 -1.53 4.82 6.95
C ILE A 60 -0.72 3.97 5.99
N THR A 61 -0.88 4.19 4.70
CA THR A 61 -0.10 3.52 3.63
C THR A 61 0.79 4.54 2.93
N ASP A 62 1.76 4.05 2.15
CA ASP A 62 2.51 4.92 1.26
C ASP A 62 1.59 5.63 0.25
N ARG A 63 2.00 6.83 -0.18
CA ARG A 63 1.19 7.74 -1.02
C ARG A 63 0.72 7.09 -2.31
N LEU A 64 1.55 6.24 -2.91
CA LEU A 64 1.28 5.58 -4.18
C LEU A 64 0.72 4.16 -3.98
N SER A 65 0.56 3.76 -2.72
CA SER A 65 0.17 2.43 -2.27
C SER A 65 0.97 1.32 -2.98
N LEU A 66 2.25 1.57 -3.25
CA LEU A 66 3.14 0.62 -3.92
C LEU A 66 3.25 -0.68 -3.14
N TYR A 67 3.07 -0.60 -1.81
CA TYR A 67 2.83 -1.77 -0.98
C TYR A 67 1.31 -1.94 -0.78
N PRO A 68 0.66 -2.85 -1.53
CA PRO A 68 -0.79 -3.00 -1.44
C PRO A 68 -1.17 -3.47 -0.04
N LEU A 69 -2.20 -2.85 0.53
CA LEU A 69 -2.87 -3.33 1.72
C LEU A 69 -4.34 -3.55 1.37
N LEU A 70 -4.80 -4.78 1.53
CA LEU A 70 -6.15 -5.21 1.24
C LEU A 70 -6.88 -5.43 2.55
N VAL A 71 -8.17 -5.07 2.57
CA VAL A 71 -9.05 -5.27 3.71
C VAL A 71 -10.30 -6.03 3.29
N MET A 72 -10.77 -6.94 4.13
CA MET A 72 -12.01 -7.70 3.94
C MET A 72 -12.79 -7.75 5.26
N PRO A 73 -14.08 -7.37 5.28
CA PRO A 73 -14.92 -7.60 6.44
C PRO A 73 -15.23 -9.09 6.58
N CYS A 74 -15.29 -9.57 7.82
CA CYS A 74 -15.69 -10.94 8.12
C CYS A 74 -17.11 -11.03 8.64
N SER A 75 -17.66 -12.24 8.54
CA SER A 75 -18.98 -12.60 9.04
C SER A 75 -19.12 -12.45 10.57
N ASP A 76 -18.02 -12.51 11.31
CA ASP A 76 -17.97 -12.30 12.76
C ASP A 76 -17.82 -10.82 13.17
N SER A 77 -18.09 -9.88 12.27
CA SER A 77 -17.93 -8.43 12.48
C SER A 77 -16.49 -7.98 12.71
N GLY A 78 -15.49 -8.81 12.39
CA GLY A 78 -14.08 -8.44 12.36
C GLY A 78 -13.61 -7.93 10.99
N LEU A 79 -12.37 -7.45 10.94
CA LEU A 79 -11.68 -7.09 9.69
C LEU A 79 -10.45 -7.96 9.47
N TRP A 80 -10.21 -8.37 8.23
CA TRP A 80 -8.96 -9.00 7.79
C TRP A 80 -8.15 -8.05 6.95
N PHE A 81 -6.88 -7.93 7.29
CA PHE A 81 -5.90 -7.17 6.52
C PHE A 81 -4.86 -8.11 5.92
N SER A 82 -4.48 -7.86 4.66
CA SER A 82 -3.43 -8.62 4.00
C SER A 82 -2.73 -7.78 2.93
N ASN A 83 -1.42 -7.93 2.79
CA ASN A 83 -0.67 -7.34 1.67
C ASN A 83 -0.70 -8.17 0.38
N THR A 84 -1.43 -9.28 0.38
CA THR A 84 -1.62 -10.17 -0.78
C THR A 84 -3.02 -10.74 -0.80
N SER A 85 -3.55 -10.99 -2.00
CA SER A 85 -4.88 -11.55 -2.18
C SER A 85 -4.95 -13.06 -2.00
N GLU A 86 -3.81 -13.75 -1.94
CA GLU A 86 -3.73 -15.22 -1.91
C GLU A 86 -4.44 -15.83 -0.70
N TYR A 87 -4.63 -15.07 0.38
CA TYR A 87 -5.18 -15.57 1.65
C TYR A 87 -6.70 -15.43 1.75
N PHE A 88 -7.31 -14.49 1.03
CA PHE A 88 -8.76 -14.29 1.09
C PHE A 88 -9.58 -15.50 0.65
N PRO A 89 -9.19 -16.28 -0.39
CA PRO A 89 -9.85 -17.54 -0.72
C PRO A 89 -9.89 -18.58 0.41
N PHE A 90 -8.92 -18.56 1.34
CA PHE A 90 -8.91 -19.47 2.48
C PHE A 90 -9.76 -18.97 3.65
N ILE A 91 -9.98 -17.65 3.73
CA ILE A 91 -10.79 -17.02 4.76
C ILE A 91 -12.28 -17.08 4.38
N GLU A 92 -12.59 -16.84 3.10
CA GLU A 92 -13.94 -16.90 2.54
C GLU A 92 -13.97 -17.80 1.30
N PRO A 93 -14.22 -19.11 1.46
CA PRO A 93 -14.12 -20.09 0.38
C PRO A 93 -15.16 -19.89 -0.73
N ASN A 94 -16.24 -19.15 -0.47
CA ASN A 94 -17.30 -18.84 -1.43
C ASN A 94 -17.15 -17.44 -2.05
N PHE A 95 -15.91 -16.94 -2.19
CA PHE A 95 -15.66 -15.63 -2.77
C PHE A 95 -16.23 -15.52 -4.19
N LYS A 96 -16.68 -14.32 -4.54
CA LYS A 96 -17.18 -13.99 -5.88
C LYS A 96 -16.30 -12.92 -6.48
N LEU A 97 -16.19 -12.88 -7.80
CA LEU A 97 -15.60 -11.73 -8.47
C LEU A 97 -16.52 -10.51 -8.33
N SER A 98 -15.93 -9.33 -8.19
CA SER A 98 -16.62 -8.04 -8.24
C SER A 98 -16.91 -7.69 -9.71
N PRO A 99 -18.17 -7.68 -10.15
CA PRO A 99 -18.50 -7.34 -11.54
C PRO A 99 -18.04 -5.93 -11.90
N LEU A 100 -18.10 -5.01 -10.94
CA LEU A 100 -17.63 -3.63 -11.11
C LEU A 100 -16.13 -3.58 -11.37
N ALA A 101 -15.32 -4.26 -10.55
CA ALA A 101 -13.87 -4.30 -10.72
C ALA A 101 -13.46 -4.97 -12.04
N VAL A 102 -14.12 -6.07 -12.40
CA VAL A 102 -13.93 -6.75 -13.69
C VAL A 102 -14.24 -5.81 -14.85
N ASN A 103 -15.37 -5.10 -14.79
CA ASN A 103 -15.75 -4.13 -15.81
C ASN A 103 -14.75 -2.98 -15.93
N HIS A 104 -14.31 -2.38 -14.80
CA HIS A 104 -13.28 -1.34 -14.81
C HIS A 104 -11.99 -1.83 -15.47
N PHE A 105 -11.53 -3.03 -15.11
CA PHE A 105 -10.32 -3.59 -15.68
C PHE A 105 -10.44 -3.81 -17.20
N PHE A 106 -11.55 -4.35 -17.69
CA PHE A 106 -11.74 -4.53 -19.14
C PHE A 106 -11.88 -3.22 -19.90
N MET A 107 -12.48 -2.19 -19.28
CA MET A 107 -12.69 -0.90 -19.93
C MET A 107 -11.45 0.01 -19.89
N GLN A 108 -10.61 -0.10 -18.86
CA GLN A 108 -9.52 0.84 -18.59
C GLN A 108 -8.13 0.17 -18.51
N CYS A 109 -8.05 -1.15 -18.62
CA CYS A 109 -6.84 -1.95 -18.38
C CYS A 109 -6.17 -1.69 -17.02
N TYR A 110 -6.92 -1.13 -16.07
CA TYR A 110 -6.46 -0.75 -14.73
C TYR A 110 -7.63 -0.81 -13.73
N LEU A 111 -7.32 -1.10 -12.46
CA LEU A 111 -8.29 -1.10 -11.37
C LEU A 111 -8.20 0.21 -10.59
N MET A 112 -9.35 0.83 -10.30
CA MET A 112 -9.38 2.00 -9.42
C MET A 112 -8.76 1.69 -8.03
N PRO A 113 -8.10 2.67 -7.38
CA PRO A 113 -7.27 2.45 -6.19
C PRO A 113 -7.95 1.79 -4.96
N ASP A 114 -9.28 1.84 -4.89
CA ASP A 114 -10.13 1.30 -3.83
C ASP A 114 -10.86 -0.01 -4.22
N HIS A 115 -10.76 -0.40 -5.50
CA HIS A 115 -11.41 -1.58 -6.04
C HIS A 115 -10.50 -2.80 -6.03
N PHE A 116 -11.09 -3.97 -5.82
CA PHE A 116 -10.41 -5.24 -5.96
C PHE A 116 -11.29 -6.27 -6.68
N PHE A 117 -10.66 -7.25 -7.33
CA PHE A 117 -11.38 -8.28 -8.09
C PHE A 117 -12.24 -9.19 -7.21
N LEU A 118 -11.89 -9.37 -5.94
CA LEU A 118 -12.68 -10.14 -5.00
C LEU A 118 -13.77 -9.26 -4.39
N LYS A 119 -15.03 -9.70 -4.49
CA LYS A 119 -16.16 -9.01 -3.90
C LYS A 119 -16.01 -8.93 -2.38
N GLY A 120 -16.17 -7.73 -1.83
CA GLY A 120 -16.01 -7.47 -0.39
C GLY A 120 -14.56 -7.22 0.03
N VAL A 121 -13.60 -7.36 -0.88
CA VAL A 121 -12.22 -6.94 -0.63
C VAL A 121 -12.02 -5.54 -1.21
N SER A 122 -11.40 -4.66 -0.42
CA SER A 122 -11.04 -3.31 -0.84
C SER A 122 -9.54 -3.11 -0.67
N ARG A 123 -8.95 -2.26 -1.51
CA ARG A 123 -7.57 -1.82 -1.33
C ARG A 123 -7.57 -0.51 -0.54
N ILE A 124 -6.70 -0.44 0.45
CA ILE A 124 -6.47 0.76 1.25
C ILE A 124 -5.36 1.58 0.60
N SER A 125 -5.59 2.88 0.46
CA SER A 125 -4.62 3.86 -0.02
C SER A 125 -4.65 5.15 0.81
N GLY A 126 -3.49 5.77 1.00
CA GLY A 126 -3.34 6.95 1.85
C GLY A 126 -3.66 6.66 3.32
N HIS A 127 -4.66 7.34 3.86
CA HIS A 127 -5.09 7.25 5.25
C HIS A 127 -6.51 6.65 5.31
N TRP A 128 -6.71 5.67 6.18
CA TRP A 128 -7.97 4.96 6.35
C TRP A 128 -8.22 4.70 7.83
N SER A 129 -9.46 4.85 8.29
CA SER A 129 -9.84 4.56 9.66
C SER A 129 -11.18 3.84 9.72
N HIS A 130 -11.38 3.05 10.76
CA HIS A 130 -12.64 2.35 11.01
C HIS A 130 -12.88 2.20 12.50
N GLU A 131 -14.04 2.65 12.97
CA GLU A 131 -14.50 2.49 14.35
C GLU A 131 -15.62 1.44 14.41
N PHE A 132 -15.42 0.39 15.21
CA PHE A 132 -16.34 -0.73 15.30
C PHE A 132 -17.63 -0.32 16.02
N GLY A 133 -18.78 -0.67 15.44
CA GLY A 133 -20.11 -0.34 15.98
C GLY A 133 -20.68 1.00 15.53
N LYS A 134 -19.96 1.76 14.69
CA LYS A 134 -20.50 2.94 13.99
C LYS A 134 -20.67 2.67 12.50
N THR A 135 -21.65 3.31 11.87
CA THR A 135 -21.77 3.36 10.42
C THR A 135 -20.54 4.06 9.83
N PHE A 136 -19.99 3.41 8.81
CA PHE A 136 -18.71 3.64 8.17
C PHE A 136 -18.50 5.06 7.61
N GLU A 137 -17.31 5.62 7.83
CA GLU A 137 -16.76 6.70 7.00
C GLU A 137 -15.36 6.27 6.52
N VAL A 138 -15.17 6.15 5.21
CA VAL A 138 -13.83 5.98 4.62
C VAL A 138 -13.04 7.24 4.96
N GLY A 139 -11.97 7.09 5.73
CA GLY A 139 -11.00 8.16 5.95
C GLY A 139 -10.53 8.73 4.61
N SER A 140 -10.56 10.05 4.49
CA SER A 140 -10.16 10.75 3.27
C SER A 140 -8.73 10.37 2.88
N CYS A 141 -8.55 9.97 1.61
CA CYS A 141 -7.22 9.91 1.03
C CYS A 141 -6.60 11.31 1.16
N ARG A 142 -5.56 11.44 2.00
CA ARG A 142 -4.85 12.72 2.21
C ARG A 142 -4.02 13.17 1.00
N TRP A 143 -4.03 12.37 -0.07
CA TRP A 143 -3.24 12.61 -1.27
C TRP A 143 -4.10 12.35 -2.51
N GLN A 144 -4.81 13.36 -2.96
CA GLN A 144 -5.48 13.36 -4.25
C GLN A 144 -4.55 13.92 -5.33
N ALA A 145 -4.70 13.45 -6.57
CA ALA A 145 -3.98 14.03 -7.71
C ALA A 145 -4.33 15.52 -7.92
N SER A 146 -5.46 15.98 -7.37
CA SER A 146 -5.85 17.39 -7.33
C SER A 146 -5.09 18.22 -6.31
N ASP A 147 -4.39 17.59 -5.35
CA ASP A 147 -3.57 18.31 -4.36
C ASP A 147 -2.26 18.82 -4.96
N PHE A 148 -1.95 18.42 -6.21
CA PHE A 148 -0.83 18.99 -6.94
C PHE A 148 -1.25 20.36 -7.51
N PRO A 149 -0.49 21.43 -7.23
CA PRO A 149 -0.78 22.74 -7.79
C PRO A 149 -0.81 22.63 -9.32
N GLN A 150 -1.84 23.21 -9.93
CA GLN A 150 -1.87 23.34 -11.38
C GLN A 150 -0.68 24.21 -11.79
N ILE A 151 0.21 23.64 -12.59
CA ILE A 151 1.34 24.36 -13.15
C ILE A 151 0.75 25.39 -14.14
N SER A 152 0.70 26.65 -13.73
CA SER A 152 0.38 27.75 -14.64
C SER A 152 1.51 27.89 -15.66
N GLY A 153 1.12 28.10 -16.91
CA GLY A 153 1.87 27.80 -18.14
C GLY A 153 3.22 28.49 -18.40
N ASP A 154 3.85 29.10 -17.41
CA ASP A 154 5.18 29.73 -17.51
C ASP A 154 6.21 29.21 -16.47
N SER A 155 5.86 28.16 -15.71
CA SER A 155 6.65 27.71 -14.54
C SER A 155 7.26 26.31 -14.65
N SER A 156 7.20 25.65 -15.81
CA SER A 156 7.93 24.40 -16.01
C SER A 156 9.41 24.68 -16.15
N ASP A 157 10.13 24.75 -15.04
CA ASP A 157 11.58 24.72 -15.02
C ASP A 157 12.04 23.26 -15.26
N PRO A 158 12.49 22.90 -16.47
CA PRO A 158 12.93 21.55 -16.77
C PRO A 158 14.18 21.18 -15.96
N GLU A 159 15.02 22.15 -15.58
CA GLU A 159 16.21 21.91 -14.77
C GLU A 159 15.79 21.45 -13.38
N ARG A 160 14.77 22.09 -12.78
CA ARG A 160 14.21 21.62 -11.51
C ARG A 160 13.65 20.20 -11.59
N GLY A 161 13.05 19.82 -12.73
CA GLY A 161 12.61 18.44 -12.96
C GLY A 161 13.76 17.44 -12.96
N VAL A 162 14.89 17.78 -13.59
CA VAL A 162 16.11 16.97 -13.60
C VAL A 162 16.73 16.89 -12.21
N GLU A 163 16.77 17.99 -11.47
CA GLU A 163 17.25 18.02 -10.08
C GLU A 163 16.41 17.11 -9.18
N LEU A 164 15.08 17.25 -9.21
CA LEU A 164 14.16 16.42 -8.42
C LEU A 164 14.30 14.94 -8.76
N PHE A 165 14.51 14.62 -10.04
CA PHE A 165 14.78 13.25 -10.48
C PHE A 165 16.10 12.72 -9.89
N ALA A 166 17.18 13.50 -9.95
CA ALA A 166 18.48 13.13 -9.39
C ALA A 166 18.44 13.02 -7.86
N GLU A 167 17.81 13.96 -7.17
CA GLU A 167 17.59 13.94 -5.71
C GLU A 167 16.81 12.69 -5.29
N THR A 168 15.73 12.37 -6.00
CA THR A 168 14.91 11.18 -5.71
C THR A 168 15.72 9.91 -5.90
N LEU A 169 16.45 9.80 -7.01
CA LEU A 169 17.29 8.63 -7.29
C LEU A 169 18.41 8.50 -6.26
N ALA A 170 19.02 9.60 -5.82
CA ALA A 170 20.04 9.60 -4.78
C ALA A 170 19.48 9.06 -3.45
N ARG A 171 18.31 9.54 -3.01
CA ARG A 171 17.67 9.05 -1.78
C ARG A 171 17.32 7.56 -1.86
N VAL A 172 16.83 7.13 -3.02
CA VAL A 172 16.54 5.71 -3.26
C VAL A 172 17.83 4.89 -3.16
N MET A 173 18.90 5.28 -3.86
CA MET A 173 20.20 4.59 -3.81
C MET A 173 20.83 4.59 -2.41
N ASP A 174 20.72 5.68 -1.65
CA ASP A 174 21.22 5.77 -0.25
C ASP A 174 20.48 4.82 0.69
N SER A 175 19.23 4.51 0.37
CA SER A 175 18.47 3.53 1.13
C SER A 175 19.03 2.12 0.98
N GLY A 176 19.86 1.85 -0.04
CA GLY A 176 20.39 0.54 -0.39
C GLY A 176 19.64 -0.16 -1.53
N CYS A 177 18.76 0.57 -2.24
CA CYS A 177 17.96 0.07 -3.36
C CYS A 177 18.05 1.04 -4.56
N PRO A 178 17.91 0.60 -5.81
CA PRO A 178 17.82 -0.79 -6.24
C PRO A 178 19.22 -1.43 -6.36
N GLU A 179 19.32 -2.74 -6.12
CA GLU A 179 20.57 -3.49 -6.37
C GLU A 179 20.92 -3.59 -7.87
N ARG A 180 19.93 -3.41 -8.74
CA ARG A 180 20.05 -3.52 -10.21
C ARG A 180 19.07 -2.59 -10.92
N PHE A 181 19.47 -2.10 -12.08
CA PHE A 181 18.60 -1.31 -12.95
C PHE A 181 18.08 -2.17 -14.12
N PHE A 182 16.79 -2.04 -14.44
CA PHE A 182 16.22 -2.61 -15.65
C PHE A 182 16.44 -1.66 -16.83
N PHE A 183 17.15 -2.12 -17.85
CA PHE A 183 17.52 -1.30 -19.01
C PHE A 183 16.86 -1.82 -20.29
N SER A 184 15.86 -1.10 -20.78
CA SER A 184 15.17 -1.42 -22.05
C SER A 184 15.80 -0.73 -23.25
N GLY A 185 16.71 0.22 -23.03
CA GLY A 185 17.28 1.09 -24.08
C GLY A 185 16.39 2.28 -24.45
N GLY A 186 15.19 2.40 -23.87
CA GLY A 186 14.33 3.58 -24.00
C GLY A 186 14.82 4.75 -23.16
N LEU A 187 14.29 5.95 -23.45
CA LEU A 187 14.66 7.20 -22.78
C LEU A 187 14.61 7.09 -21.26
N ASP A 188 13.50 6.60 -20.69
CA ASP A 188 13.31 6.52 -19.23
C ASP A 188 14.39 5.67 -18.55
N SER A 189 14.61 4.45 -19.06
CA SER A 189 15.62 3.54 -18.50
C SER A 189 17.05 4.07 -18.66
N ARG A 190 17.34 4.80 -19.75
CA ARG A 190 18.62 5.48 -19.96
C ARG A 190 18.82 6.62 -18.99
N SER A 191 17.80 7.45 -18.77
CA SER A 191 17.85 8.58 -17.84
C SER A 191 18.15 8.11 -16.41
N ILE A 192 17.53 7.00 -15.96
CA ILE A 192 17.80 6.41 -14.64
C ILE A 192 19.26 5.96 -14.53
N VAL A 193 19.76 5.20 -15.51
CA VAL A 193 21.15 4.68 -15.49
C VAL A 193 22.16 5.82 -15.52
N LEU A 194 21.98 6.81 -16.41
CA LEU A 194 22.88 7.97 -16.51
C LEU A 194 22.91 8.81 -15.23
N ALA A 195 21.75 8.98 -14.57
CA ALA A 195 21.68 9.70 -13.32
C ALA A 195 22.32 8.91 -12.16
N ALA A 196 22.26 7.58 -12.19
CA ALA A 196 22.94 6.73 -11.22
C ALA A 196 24.47 6.76 -11.39
N GLU A 197 24.97 6.71 -12.62
CA GLU A 197 26.41 6.75 -12.95
C GLU A 197 27.07 8.07 -12.55
N ARG A 198 26.35 9.20 -12.62
CA ARG A 198 26.90 10.51 -12.20
C ARG A 198 27.25 10.60 -10.71
N ARG A 199 26.85 9.60 -9.91
CA ARG A 199 27.10 9.52 -8.47
C ARG A 199 28.25 8.59 -8.09
N SER A 200 28.56 7.60 -8.93
CA SER A 200 29.67 6.65 -8.73
C SER A 200 31.02 7.28 -9.06
#